data_AF-A0A7W7K2G4-F1
#
_entry.id   AF-A0A7W7K2G4-F1
#
_cell.length_a   1.000
_cell.length_b   1.000
_cell.length_c   1.000
_cell.angle_alpha   90.00
_cell.angle_beta   90.00
_cell.angle_gamma   90.00
#
_symmetry.space_group_name_H-M   'P 1'
#
loop_
_entity.id
_entity.type
_entity.pdbx_description
1 polymer ?
#
loop_
_entity_poly.entity_id
_entity_poly.type
_entity_poly.pdbx_seq_one_letter_code
_entity_poly.pdbx_strand_id
1 'polypeptide(L)'
;MGHSHHDPAAQCRPAWNAGKTVGAKRPLTQKQIWAVRFFLDREGRVRDRALFDLTLDSKLRGCDLVKIKIGDLVSGTDIRTRAIVI
;
A
#
# COMPACT_ATOMS: atom_id res chain seq x y z
N MET A 1 -14.96 11.23 -3.89
CA MET A 1 -15.63 10.91 -5.17
C MET A 1 -16.96 11.61 -5.16
N GLY A 2 -17.14 12.62 -6.01
CA GLY A 2 -18.38 13.37 -6.12
C GLY A 2 -19.39 12.56 -6.91
N HIS A 3 -20.58 12.35 -6.35
CA HIS A 3 -21.72 11.85 -7.10
C HIS A 3 -22.20 12.99 -8.00
N SER A 4 -22.29 12.73 -9.30
CA SER A 4 -22.90 13.68 -10.24
C SER A 4 -24.37 13.87 -9.85
N HIS A 5 -24.80 15.12 -9.83
CA HIS A 5 -26.13 15.55 -9.36
C HIS A 5 -27.30 15.02 -10.21
N HIS A 6 -27.03 14.20 -11.24
CA HIS A 6 -27.95 13.76 -12.28
C HIS A 6 -28.07 12.24 -12.45
N ASP A 7 -27.53 11.43 -11.54
CA ASP A 7 -27.78 9.98 -11.57
C ASP A 7 -29.00 9.62 -10.68
N PRO A 8 -30.20 9.36 -11.26
CA PRO A 8 -31.39 9.03 -10.48
C PRO A 8 -31.26 7.71 -9.72
N ALA A 9 -30.32 6.83 -10.10
CA ALA A 9 -30.03 5.59 -9.36
C ALA A 9 -29.17 5.82 -8.10
N ALA A 10 -28.50 6.97 -7.98
CA ALA A 10 -27.67 7.30 -6.82
C ALA A 10 -28.48 7.72 -5.59
N GLN A 11 -29.72 8.22 -5.77
CA GLN A 11 -30.54 8.76 -4.68
C GLN A 11 -31.06 7.69 -3.71
N CYS A 12 -31.14 6.42 -4.15
CA CYS A 12 -31.60 5.30 -3.33
C CYS A 12 -30.51 4.25 -3.03
N ARG A 13 -29.25 4.47 -3.42
CA ARG A 13 -28.19 3.51 -3.11
C ARG A 13 -27.58 3.86 -1.74
N PRO A 14 -27.67 2.97 -0.74
CA PRO A 14 -26.92 3.15 0.49
C PRO A 14 -25.45 3.36 0.16
N ALA A 15 -24.79 4.29 0.86
CA ALA A 15 -23.35 4.46 0.71
C ALA A 15 -22.65 3.09 0.87
N TRP A 16 -21.53 2.85 0.17
CA TRP A 16 -20.83 1.55 0.20
C TRP A 16 -20.46 1.07 1.62
N ASN A 17 -20.42 2.03 2.54
CA ASN A 17 -20.12 1.91 3.96
C ASN A 17 -21.33 2.07 4.90
N ALA A 18 -22.56 2.14 4.39
CA ALA A 18 -23.75 2.20 5.24
C ALA A 18 -23.76 1.02 6.24
N GLY A 19 -23.88 1.33 7.54
CA GLY A 19 -23.83 0.33 8.61
C GLY A 19 -22.44 -0.26 8.92
N LYS A 20 -21.37 0.18 8.24
CA LYS A 20 -19.99 -0.27 8.50
C LYS A 20 -19.24 0.78 9.30
N THR A 21 -18.56 0.37 10.37
CA THR A 21 -17.61 1.23 11.09
C THR A 21 -16.40 1.51 10.19
N VAL A 22 -16.44 2.62 9.46
CA VAL A 22 -15.29 3.08 8.66
C VAL A 22 -14.44 3.98 9.55
N GLY A 23 -13.39 3.39 10.10
CA GLY A 23 -12.38 4.07 10.89
C GLY A 23 -10.97 3.66 10.45
N ALA A 24 -9.97 4.22 11.11
CA ALA A 24 -8.60 3.80 10.91
C ALA A 24 -8.46 2.29 11.16
N LYS A 25 -7.88 1.56 10.20
CA LYS A 25 -7.48 0.17 10.43
C LYS A 25 -6.39 0.14 11.50
N ARG A 26 -6.43 -0.85 12.38
CA ARG A 26 -5.36 -1.06 13.37
C ARG A 26 -4.05 -1.34 12.63
N PRO A 27 -2.92 -0.82 13.13
CA PRO A 27 -1.61 -1.19 12.59
C PRO A 27 -1.37 -2.69 12.77
N LEU A 28 -0.51 -3.25 11.92
CA LEU A 28 -0.08 -4.64 12.07
C LEU A 28 0.72 -4.81 13.36
N THR A 29 0.48 -5.90 14.07
CA THR A 29 1.31 -6.30 15.20
C THR A 29 2.64 -6.89 14.72
N GLN A 30 3.65 -6.88 15.58
CA GLN A 30 4.96 -7.49 15.26
C GLN A 30 4.81 -8.95 14.83
N LYS A 31 3.95 -9.72 15.51
CA LYS A 31 3.65 -11.12 15.17
C LYS A 31 3.05 -11.26 13.77
N GLN A 32 2.17 -10.36 13.37
CA GLN A 32 1.57 -10.35 12.03
C GLN A 32 2.60 -9.99 10.95
N ILE A 33 3.49 -9.02 11.22
CA ILE A 33 4.59 -8.67 10.33
C ILE A 33 5.48 -9.89 10.10
N TRP A 34 5.90 -10.58 11.16
CA TRP A 34 6.69 -11.81 11.06
C TRP A 34 5.97 -12.92 10.29
N ALA A 35 4.67 -13.10 10.50
CA ALA A 35 3.90 -14.11 9.78
C ALA A 35 3.86 -13.85 8.26
N VAL A 36 3.66 -12.58 7.85
CA VAL A 36 3.66 -12.19 6.43
C VAL A 36 5.06 -12.38 5.84
N ARG A 37 6.10 -11.93 6.56
CA ARG A 37 7.50 -12.12 6.18
C ARG A 37 7.84 -13.58 5.92
N PHE A 38 7.56 -14.44 6.89
CA PHE A 38 7.80 -15.88 6.81
C PHE A 38 7.06 -16.52 5.62
N PHE A 39 5.79 -16.16 5.42
CA PHE A 39 5.01 -16.67 4.30
C PHE A 39 5.63 -16.27 2.95
N LEU A 40 6.01 -15.01 2.76
CA LEU A 40 6.59 -14.54 1.50
C LEU A 40 7.95 -15.18 1.21
N ASP A 41 8.77 -15.40 2.25
CA ASP A 41 10.06 -16.08 2.13
C ASP A 41 9.88 -17.54 1.74
N ARG A 42 8.95 -18.25 2.40
CA ARG A 42 8.62 -19.65 2.11
C ARG A 42 8.15 -19.85 0.67
N GLU A 43 7.33 -18.93 0.15
CA GLU A 43 6.81 -18.99 -1.21
C GLU A 43 7.80 -18.44 -2.26
N GLY A 44 9.00 -18.02 -1.87
CA GLY A 44 10.01 -17.46 -2.78
C GLY A 44 9.57 -16.15 -3.47
N ARG A 45 8.64 -15.41 -2.87
CA ARG A 45 8.06 -14.18 -3.46
C ARG A 45 8.94 -12.96 -3.18
N VAL A 46 10.17 -12.97 -3.70
CA VAL A 46 11.21 -11.97 -3.41
C VAL A 46 10.74 -10.53 -3.65
N ARG A 47 10.04 -10.28 -4.78
CA ARG A 47 9.51 -8.93 -5.09
C ARG A 47 8.53 -8.45 -4.03
N ASP A 48 7.55 -9.29 -3.68
CA ASP A 48 6.51 -8.91 -2.73
C ASP A 48 7.06 -8.77 -1.33
N ARG A 49 8.08 -9.56 -0.99
CA ARG A 49 8.82 -9.42 0.27
C ARG A 49 9.54 -8.08 0.34
N ALA A 50 10.26 -7.70 -0.70
CA ALA A 50 10.96 -6.42 -0.77
C ALA A 50 9.98 -5.23 -0.69
N LEU A 51 8.84 -5.31 -1.39
CA LEU A 51 7.79 -4.28 -1.33
C LEU A 51 7.15 -4.19 0.06
N PHE A 52 6.91 -5.32 0.71
CA PHE A 52 6.34 -5.35 2.07
C PHE A 52 7.28 -4.67 3.07
N ASP A 53 8.57 -5.04 3.07
CA ASP A 53 9.57 -4.43 3.95
C ASP A 53 9.75 -2.94 3.66
N LEU A 54 9.86 -2.56 2.38
CA LEU A 54 9.96 -1.16 1.97
C LEU A 54 8.77 -0.32 2.44
N THR A 55 7.55 -0.87 2.42
CA THR A 55 6.34 -0.15 2.87
C THR A 55 6.39 0.13 4.37
N LEU A 56 6.86 -0.82 5.16
CA LEU A 56 6.98 -0.67 6.61
C LEU A 56 8.03 0.37 6.97
N ASP A 57 9.15 0.41 6.26
CA ASP A 57 10.26 1.31 6.54
C ASP A 57 9.99 2.75 6.06
N SER A 58 9.35 2.91 4.90
CA SER A 58 9.15 4.22 4.26
C SER A 58 7.79 4.88 4.57
N LYS A 59 6.82 4.11 5.07
CA LYS A 59 5.43 4.57 5.32
C LYS A 59 4.74 5.14 4.07
N LEU A 60 5.14 4.69 2.88
CA LEU A 60 4.52 5.10 1.62
C LEU A 60 3.10 4.56 1.48
N ARG A 61 2.28 5.26 0.69
CA ARG A 61 0.96 4.73 0.30
C ARG A 61 1.17 3.60 -0.70
N GLY A 62 0.26 2.64 -0.71
CA GLY A 62 0.35 1.50 -1.63
C GLY A 62 0.45 1.92 -3.10
N CYS A 63 -0.22 3.00 -3.50
CA CYS A 63 -0.14 3.53 -4.87
C CYS A 63 1.23 4.13 -5.21
N ASP A 64 1.95 4.68 -4.23
CA ASP A 64 3.26 5.30 -4.44
C ASP A 64 4.32 4.22 -4.46
N LEU A 65 4.21 3.24 -3.56
CA LEU A 65 5.07 2.06 -3.51
C LEU A 65 5.11 1.31 -4.85
N VAL A 66 3.96 1.02 -5.46
CA VAL A 66 3.90 0.26 -6.72
C VAL A 66 4.41 1.05 -7.93
N LYS A 67 4.58 2.38 -7.81
CA LYS A 67 5.16 3.22 -8.86
C LYS A 67 6.70 3.28 -8.81
N ILE A 68 7.32 2.85 -7.71
CA ILE A 68 8.77 2.92 -7.53
C ILE A 68 9.48 2.12 -8.62
N LYS A 69 10.51 2.73 -9.19
CA LYS A 69 11.43 2.13 -10.17
C LYS A 69 12.81 2.00 -9.56
N ILE A 70 13.61 1.08 -10.11
CA ILE A 70 15.02 0.91 -9.70
C ILE A 70 15.80 2.22 -9.86
N GLY A 71 15.54 2.98 -10.93
CA GLY A 71 16.19 4.28 -11.17
C GLY A 71 15.85 5.38 -10.16
N ASP A 72 14.80 5.20 -9.35
CA ASP A 72 14.48 6.13 -8.26
C ASP A 72 15.42 5.91 -7.06
N LEU A 73 15.95 4.69 -6.92
CA LEU A 73 16.79 4.23 -5.80
C LEU A 73 18.28 4.13 -6.15
N VAL A 74 18.62 3.88 -7.41
CA VAL A 74 19.98 3.58 -7.86
C VAL A 74 20.44 4.61 -8.89
N SER A 75 21.69 5.06 -8.76
CA SER A 75 22.36 5.96 -9.70
C SER A 75 23.68 5.32 -10.14
N GLY A 76 23.71 4.77 -11.36
CA GLY A 76 24.86 4.01 -11.83
C GLY A 76 25.07 2.74 -11.00
N THR A 77 26.22 2.63 -10.35
CA THR A 77 26.55 1.53 -9.42
C THR A 77 26.19 1.83 -7.97
N ASP A 78 25.77 3.06 -7.66
CA ASP A 78 25.57 3.53 -6.29
C ASP A 78 24.09 3.52 -5.89
N ILE A 79 23.81 3.10 -4.66
CA ILE A 79 22.49 3.19 -4.05
C ILE A 79 22.36 4.57 -3.39
N ARG A 80 21.28 5.30 -3.72
CA ARG A 80 21.01 6.61 -3.15
C ARG A 80 20.72 6.49 -1.65
N THR A 81 21.27 7.39 -0.85
CA THR A 81 20.96 7.50 0.59
C THR A 81 19.53 7.95 0.85
N ARG A 82 18.90 8.62 -0.13
CA ARG A 82 17.52 9.09 -0.07
C ARG A 82 16.85 9.04 -1.44
N ALA A 83 15.60 8.64 -1.46
CA ALA A 83 14.73 8.70 -2.63
C ALA A 83 13.41 9.41 -2.28
N ILE A 84 12.79 10.02 -3.29
CA ILE A 84 11.50 10.70 -3.17
C ILE A 84 10.59 10.14 -4.26
N VAL A 85 9.37 9.78 -3.88
CA VAL A 85 8.32 9.30 -4.78
C VAL A 85 7.26 10.39 -4.87
N ILE A 86 6.85 10.77 -6.08
CA ILE A 86 5.84 11.81 -6.37
C ILE A 86 4.56 11.19 -6.90
#